data_AF-A0A0K9PT91-F1
#
_entry.id   AF-A0A0K9PT91-F1
#
_cell.length_a   1.000
_cell.length_b   1.000
_cell.length_c   1.000
_cell.angle_alpha   90.00
_cell.angle_beta   90.00
_cell.angle_gamma   90.00
#
_symmetry.space_group_name_H-M   'P 1'
#
loop_
_entity.id
_entity.type
_entity.pdbx_description
1 polymer ?
#
loop_
_entity_poly.entity_id
_entity_poly.type
_entity_poly.pdbx_seq_one_letter_code
_entity_poly.pdbx_strand_id
1 'polypeptide(L)'
;MLETKVTEMINEVGLGDKMNTSVGSLSGGTKRKLSLGIALIGDSKVIILDEPTSGMDPYSMRSTWQLIKKLKRGRIILLTTHSMDEADVLGDRIAIMANGSLNCCGSSLFLKHRFGSTSNSSLASDVVHRHVPSAMCLSDIGNEISFRLPLATSSFQHMFQEIESCIQKSQIQSHLDYDERKGFHGIESYGVSVTTLEEVFLKVSGQSFDENGNMLYRRSDAEPASFDDEVSYHDTTSKLPDSKYCLSDYWKTFGALCSAMGRAFFSTLKRVCSFIVCFLVKLCSCGLFTKFTFCRHCKALFIKRSLCARRDKMTVIFQLFIPVLFLFIGLLFLKLEPHPDQSSLKLTTSYFNPLLRGGGGGGPIPFNLSSMIARKVSSHIKGGWIQKEEAVAFRFPDAKKTLVDALDVAGPRLGPALISMSEFLISSIEDSYQSRYGAIVIDEQEDDGSLGYTVLHNCTCQHGAPIYINLMNSAILRLATGKENMTINIRNHPLPMTLSQRLQRNDLDAFSVAIIVTIAFSFIPASFAVSIVK
;
A
#
# COMPACT_ATOMS: atom_id res chain seq x y z
N MET A 1 -32.31 32.07 -21.88
CA MET A 1 -31.18 32.95 -22.30
C MET A 1 -29.83 32.35 -21.92
N LEU A 2 -29.54 32.08 -20.63
CA LEU A 2 -28.26 31.47 -20.24
C LEU A 2 -28.07 30.07 -20.86
N GLU A 3 -29.05 29.18 -20.69
CA GLU A 3 -29.03 27.83 -21.28
C GLU A 3 -28.82 27.84 -22.79
N THR A 4 -29.46 28.78 -23.49
CA THR A 4 -29.31 28.99 -24.93
C THR A 4 -27.84 29.27 -25.31
N LYS A 5 -27.15 30.15 -24.57
CA LYS A 5 -25.71 30.44 -24.76
C LYS A 5 -24.82 29.25 -24.40
N VAL A 6 -25.20 28.46 -23.39
CA VAL A 6 -24.48 27.24 -23.02
C VAL A 6 -24.57 26.20 -24.14
N THR A 7 -25.76 25.94 -24.67
CA THR A 7 -25.97 25.03 -25.80
C THR A 7 -25.24 25.49 -27.06
N GLU A 8 -25.28 26.80 -27.36
CA GLU A 8 -24.53 27.39 -28.48
C GLU A 8 -23.02 27.16 -28.32
N MET A 9 -22.43 27.51 -27.17
CA MET A 9 -21.00 27.32 -26.90
C MET A 9 -20.59 25.84 -26.90
N ILE A 10 -21.40 24.94 -26.35
CA ILE A 10 -21.15 23.48 -26.40
C ILE A 10 -21.12 22.98 -27.85
N ASN A 11 -21.97 23.51 -28.73
CA ASN A 11 -21.95 23.18 -30.15
C ASN A 11 -20.74 23.78 -30.88
N GLU A 12 -20.37 25.05 -30.61
CA GLU A 12 -19.17 25.68 -31.20
C GLU A 12 -17.87 24.94 -30.83
N VAL A 13 -17.80 24.42 -29.60
CA VAL A 13 -16.66 23.65 -29.07
C VAL A 13 -16.65 22.19 -29.56
N GLY A 14 -17.71 21.75 -30.25
CA GLY A 14 -17.84 20.39 -30.79
C GLY A 14 -18.10 19.33 -29.72
N LEU A 15 -18.95 19.66 -28.72
CA LEU A 15 -19.30 18.81 -27.58
C LEU A 15 -20.80 18.48 -27.47
N GLY A 16 -21.62 18.83 -28.47
CA GLY A 16 -23.07 18.61 -28.47
C GLY A 16 -23.47 17.18 -28.08
N ASP A 17 -22.84 16.18 -28.69
CA ASP A 17 -23.09 14.74 -28.43
C ASP A 17 -22.81 14.31 -26.97
N LYS A 18 -22.10 15.13 -26.20
CA LYS A 18 -21.65 14.84 -24.82
C LYS A 18 -22.20 15.83 -23.79
N MET A 19 -23.19 16.63 -24.15
CA MET A 19 -23.79 17.66 -23.29
C MET A 19 -24.27 17.11 -21.93
N ASN A 20 -24.84 15.91 -21.91
CA ASN A 20 -25.36 15.25 -20.69
C ASN A 20 -24.36 14.27 -20.05
N THR A 21 -23.08 14.29 -20.44
CA THR A 21 -22.06 13.35 -19.95
C THR A 21 -21.25 13.96 -18.78
N SER A 22 -21.09 13.22 -17.68
CA SER A 22 -20.29 13.67 -16.54
C SER A 22 -18.84 13.95 -16.90
N VAL A 23 -18.33 15.12 -16.52
CA VAL A 23 -16.97 15.61 -16.84
C VAL A 23 -15.89 14.59 -16.50
N GLY A 24 -16.04 13.82 -15.42
CA GLY A 24 -15.07 12.78 -15.03
C GLY A 24 -14.79 11.76 -16.14
N SER A 25 -15.83 11.37 -16.89
CA SER A 25 -15.77 10.37 -17.97
C SER A 25 -15.26 10.88 -19.32
N LEU A 26 -15.07 12.20 -19.47
CA LEU A 26 -14.55 12.80 -20.71
C LEU A 26 -13.04 12.51 -20.88
N SER A 27 -12.58 12.31 -22.12
CA SER A 27 -11.16 12.16 -22.42
C SER A 27 -10.39 13.48 -22.17
N GLY A 28 -9.07 13.42 -22.02
CA GLY A 28 -8.22 14.59 -21.74
C GLY A 28 -8.44 15.75 -22.73
N GLY A 29 -8.37 15.47 -24.03
CA GLY A 29 -8.65 16.48 -25.06
C GLY A 29 -10.10 17.01 -25.03
N THR A 30 -11.09 16.15 -24.71
CA THR A 30 -12.49 16.59 -24.56
C THR A 30 -12.68 17.51 -23.34
N LYS A 31 -12.01 17.22 -22.22
CA LYS A 31 -11.98 18.10 -21.04
C LYS A 31 -11.32 19.45 -21.34
N ARG A 32 -10.25 19.46 -22.15
CA ARG A 32 -9.54 20.68 -22.52
C ARG A 32 -10.36 21.56 -23.49
N LYS A 33 -11.10 20.95 -24.42
CA LYS A 33 -12.15 21.64 -25.21
C LYS A 33 -13.21 22.28 -24.31
N LEU A 34 -13.75 21.54 -23.34
CA LEU A 34 -14.75 22.07 -22.40
C LEU A 34 -14.20 23.26 -21.59
N SER A 35 -12.95 23.17 -21.11
CA SER A 35 -12.26 24.26 -20.41
C SER A 35 -12.19 25.54 -21.26
N LEU A 36 -11.83 25.39 -22.55
CA LEU A 36 -11.82 26.50 -23.50
C LEU A 36 -13.24 27.09 -23.69
N GLY A 37 -14.27 26.27 -23.81
CA GLY A 37 -15.66 26.72 -23.88
C GLY A 37 -16.08 27.55 -22.66
N ILE A 38 -15.68 27.13 -21.46
CA ILE A 38 -15.93 27.87 -20.20
C ILE A 38 -15.21 29.23 -20.21
N ALA A 39 -13.99 29.31 -20.74
CA ALA A 39 -13.27 30.58 -20.86
C ALA A 39 -13.90 31.54 -21.89
N LEU A 40 -14.59 31.03 -22.91
CA LEU A 40 -15.14 31.80 -24.03
C LEU A 40 -16.59 32.29 -23.82
N ILE A 41 -17.38 31.59 -23.00
CA ILE A 41 -18.81 31.88 -22.81
C ILE A 41 -19.10 33.25 -22.18
N GLY A 42 -18.13 33.81 -21.45
CA GLY A 42 -18.25 35.09 -20.74
C GLY A 42 -18.13 36.36 -21.59
N ASP A 43 -17.88 36.25 -22.91
CA ASP A 43 -17.65 37.39 -23.82
C ASP A 43 -16.53 38.34 -23.35
N SER A 44 -15.49 37.78 -22.72
CA SER A 44 -14.37 38.51 -22.15
C SER A 44 -13.55 39.25 -23.22
N LYS A 45 -13.31 40.55 -23.02
CA LYS A 45 -12.46 41.38 -23.91
C LYS A 45 -11.00 40.92 -23.95
N VAL A 46 -10.51 40.34 -22.86
CA VAL A 46 -9.17 39.77 -22.71
C VAL A 46 -9.33 38.34 -22.22
N ILE A 47 -8.67 37.39 -22.89
CA ILE A 47 -8.69 35.96 -22.55
C ILE A 47 -7.23 35.49 -22.49
N ILE A 48 -6.89 34.72 -21.45
CA ILE A 48 -5.57 34.10 -21.30
C ILE A 48 -5.76 32.58 -21.40
N LEU A 49 -5.04 31.94 -22.32
CA LEU A 49 -5.11 30.51 -22.60
C LEU A 49 -3.75 29.86 -22.39
N ASP A 50 -3.67 28.92 -21.45
CA ASP A 50 -2.46 28.16 -21.18
C ASP A 50 -2.47 26.79 -21.87
N GLU A 51 -1.60 26.64 -22.86
CA GLU A 51 -1.34 25.39 -23.58
C GLU A 51 -2.62 24.72 -24.16
N PRO A 52 -3.58 25.47 -24.74
CA PRO A 52 -4.97 25.03 -24.89
C PRO A 52 -5.16 23.77 -25.73
N THR A 53 -4.23 23.38 -26.61
CA THR A 53 -4.31 22.13 -27.38
C THR A 53 -3.37 21.02 -26.90
N SER A 54 -2.58 21.24 -25.86
CA SER A 54 -1.66 20.22 -25.33
C SER A 54 -2.43 18.98 -24.85
N GLY A 55 -2.06 17.81 -25.39
CA GLY A 55 -2.74 16.53 -25.14
C GLY A 55 -4.01 16.27 -25.96
N MET A 56 -4.30 17.08 -26.99
CA MET A 56 -5.34 16.78 -27.98
C MET A 56 -4.80 15.94 -29.15
N ASP A 57 -5.69 15.21 -29.83
CA ASP A 57 -5.39 14.63 -31.13
C ASP A 57 -5.27 15.73 -32.23
N PRO A 58 -4.55 15.48 -33.35
CA PRO A 58 -4.32 16.50 -34.38
C PRO A 58 -5.58 17.08 -35.02
N TYR A 59 -6.68 16.31 -35.07
CA TYR A 59 -7.96 16.80 -35.61
C TYR A 59 -8.64 17.75 -34.63
N SER A 60 -8.76 17.35 -33.35
CA SER A 60 -9.25 18.20 -32.26
C SER A 60 -8.45 19.48 -32.07
N MET A 61 -7.13 19.41 -32.20
CA MET A 61 -6.23 20.57 -32.15
C MET A 61 -6.59 21.57 -33.27
N ARG A 62 -6.67 21.11 -34.52
CA ARG A 62 -7.05 21.96 -35.67
C ARG A 62 -8.45 22.56 -35.51
N SER A 63 -9.43 21.80 -35.02
CA SER A 63 -10.78 22.32 -34.72
C SER A 63 -10.73 23.44 -33.68
N THR A 64 -9.94 23.25 -32.63
CA THR A 64 -9.72 24.23 -31.55
C THR A 64 -9.07 25.51 -32.08
N TRP A 65 -8.08 25.39 -32.97
CA TRP A 65 -7.46 26.54 -33.62
C TRP A 65 -8.45 27.36 -34.46
N GLN A 66 -9.35 26.71 -35.21
CA GLN A 66 -10.38 27.42 -35.97
C GLN A 66 -11.37 28.15 -35.05
N LEU A 67 -11.75 27.55 -33.92
CA LEU A 67 -12.61 28.20 -32.92
C LEU A 67 -11.94 29.45 -32.32
N ILE A 68 -10.69 29.34 -31.89
CA ILE A 68 -9.90 30.49 -31.38
C ILE A 68 -9.80 31.57 -32.46
N LYS A 69 -9.48 31.21 -33.71
CA LYS A 69 -9.36 32.14 -34.84
C LYS A 69 -10.69 32.83 -35.20
N LYS A 70 -11.83 32.15 -35.04
CA LYS A 70 -13.18 32.74 -35.21
C LYS A 70 -13.46 33.79 -34.12
N LEU A 71 -13.21 33.43 -32.86
CA LEU A 71 -13.56 34.24 -31.68
C LEU A 71 -12.55 35.34 -31.33
N LYS A 72 -11.38 35.33 -31.96
CA LYS A 72 -10.34 36.36 -31.87
C LYS A 72 -10.80 37.76 -32.33
N ARG A 73 -11.80 37.85 -33.20
CA ARG A 73 -12.28 39.13 -33.76
C ARG A 73 -12.85 40.02 -32.65
N GLY A 74 -12.20 41.17 -32.42
CA GLY A 74 -12.63 42.15 -31.41
C GLY A 74 -12.21 41.81 -29.97
N ARG A 75 -11.38 40.80 -29.75
CA ARG A 75 -10.87 40.38 -28.43
C ARG A 75 -9.35 40.28 -28.43
N ILE A 76 -8.73 40.42 -27.25
CA ILE A 76 -7.31 40.14 -27.04
C ILE A 76 -7.20 38.73 -26.47
N ILE A 77 -6.47 37.85 -27.15
CA ILE A 77 -6.18 36.49 -26.67
C ILE A 77 -4.67 36.39 -26.45
N LEU A 78 -4.26 36.21 -25.19
CA LEU A 78 -2.89 35.85 -24.83
C LEU A 78 -2.80 34.33 -24.75
N LEU A 79 -1.86 33.75 -25.49
CA LEU A 79 -1.68 32.31 -25.66
C LEU A 79 -0.25 31.93 -25.25
N THR A 80 -0.10 30.99 -24.33
CA THR A 80 1.16 30.29 -24.07
C THR A 80 1.11 28.92 -24.74
N THR A 81 2.16 28.58 -25.50
CA THR A 81 2.30 27.30 -26.19
C THR A 81 3.77 26.97 -26.44
N HIS A 82 4.13 25.70 -26.30
CA HIS A 82 5.38 25.12 -26.76
C HIS A 82 5.31 24.62 -28.22
N SER A 83 4.13 24.64 -28.85
CA SER A 83 3.96 24.31 -30.27
C SER A 83 4.19 25.54 -31.13
N MET A 84 5.28 25.50 -31.91
CA MET A 84 5.63 26.58 -32.83
C MET A 84 4.64 26.67 -34.01
N ASP A 85 4.12 25.53 -34.50
CA ASP A 85 2.99 25.48 -35.44
C ASP A 85 1.76 26.23 -34.90
N GLU A 86 1.39 26.03 -33.64
CA GLU A 86 0.26 26.72 -33.01
C GLU A 86 0.50 28.24 -32.96
N ALA A 87 1.71 28.65 -32.57
CA ALA A 87 2.11 30.05 -32.52
C ALA A 87 2.08 30.70 -33.92
N ASP A 88 2.53 30.00 -34.97
CA ASP A 88 2.53 30.48 -36.36
C ASP A 88 1.11 30.66 -36.91
N VAL A 89 0.20 29.72 -36.61
CA VAL A 89 -1.18 29.72 -37.14
C VAL A 89 -2.11 30.70 -36.41
N LEU A 90 -1.91 30.90 -35.10
CA LEU A 90 -2.79 31.71 -34.25
C LEU A 90 -2.23 33.10 -33.89
N GLY A 91 -0.91 33.28 -33.83
CA GLY A 91 -0.27 34.50 -33.31
C GLY A 91 -0.15 35.63 -34.33
N ASP A 92 -0.70 36.81 -34.03
CA ASP A 92 -0.36 38.04 -34.80
C ASP A 92 1.02 38.57 -34.39
N ARG A 93 1.32 38.44 -33.10
CA ARG A 93 2.59 38.77 -32.46
C ARG A 93 2.97 37.60 -31.57
N ILE A 94 4.18 37.11 -31.78
CA ILE A 94 4.80 36.00 -31.07
C ILE A 94 5.90 36.59 -30.21
N ALA A 95 6.00 36.14 -28.97
CA ALA A 95 7.07 36.48 -28.05
C ALA A 95 7.77 35.19 -27.62
N ILE A 96 9.09 35.12 -27.81
CA ILE A 96 9.88 33.96 -27.43
C ILE A 96 10.49 34.22 -26.06
N MET A 97 10.16 33.35 -25.11
CA MET A 97 10.75 33.34 -23.77
C MET A 97 11.80 32.23 -23.66
N ALA A 98 12.97 32.54 -23.11
CA ALA A 98 14.03 31.58 -22.80
C ALA A 98 14.68 31.98 -21.47
N ASN A 99 15.08 31.00 -20.64
CA ASN A 99 15.74 31.23 -19.34
C ASN A 99 15.02 32.22 -18.39
N GLY A 100 13.69 32.38 -18.53
CA GLY A 100 12.89 33.33 -17.73
C GLY A 100 12.86 34.77 -18.27
N SER A 101 13.56 35.08 -19.36
CA SER A 101 13.52 36.37 -20.06
C SER A 101 12.79 36.28 -21.40
N LEU A 102 12.18 37.38 -21.84
CA LEU A 102 11.57 37.51 -23.16
C LEU A 102 12.65 37.99 -24.15
N ASN A 103 13.19 37.08 -24.95
CA ASN A 103 14.37 37.33 -25.79
C ASN A 103 14.01 38.05 -27.09
N CYS A 104 12.85 37.79 -27.69
CA CYS A 104 12.39 38.54 -28.86
C CYS A 104 10.86 38.59 -28.98
N CYS A 105 10.36 39.59 -29.71
CA CYS A 105 8.94 39.75 -30.04
C CYS A 105 8.76 40.29 -31.47
N GLY A 106 7.78 39.76 -32.21
CA GLY A 106 7.44 40.23 -33.55
C GLY A 106 6.33 39.40 -34.19
N SER A 107 5.94 39.70 -35.43
CA SER A 107 5.13 38.77 -36.21
C SER A 107 5.98 37.56 -36.64
N SER A 108 5.36 36.42 -36.93
CA SER A 108 6.08 35.22 -37.40
C SER A 108 7.00 35.53 -38.59
N LEU A 109 6.50 36.25 -39.59
CA LEU A 109 7.27 36.65 -40.77
C LEU A 109 8.47 37.55 -40.42
N PHE A 110 8.31 38.49 -39.49
CA PHE A 110 9.42 39.33 -39.01
C PHE A 110 10.48 38.49 -38.28
N LEU A 111 10.05 37.58 -37.41
CA LEU A 111 10.95 36.73 -36.63
C LEU A 111 11.74 35.76 -37.54
N LYS A 112 11.06 35.08 -38.47
CA LYS A 112 11.67 34.24 -39.51
C LYS A 112 12.69 35.03 -40.32
N HIS A 113 12.33 36.22 -40.81
CA HIS A 113 13.24 37.08 -41.57
C HIS A 113 14.47 37.51 -40.74
N ARG A 114 14.26 38.01 -39.52
CA ARG A 114 15.30 38.57 -38.65
C ARG A 114 16.29 37.54 -38.11
N PHE A 115 15.82 36.38 -37.68
CA PHE A 115 16.65 35.41 -36.94
C PHE A 115 17.20 34.28 -37.81
N GLY A 116 16.54 33.89 -38.90
CA GLY A 116 17.07 32.90 -39.84
C GLY A 116 18.20 33.44 -40.73
N SER A 117 19.33 33.88 -40.15
CA SER A 117 20.47 34.43 -40.93
C SER A 117 21.79 34.31 -40.15
N THR A 118 22.75 33.51 -40.61
CA THR A 118 24.07 33.36 -39.95
C THR A 118 25.14 32.99 -40.97
N SER A 119 26.00 33.94 -41.31
CA SER A 119 27.08 33.72 -42.28
C SER A 119 28.28 33.00 -41.65
N ASN A 120 28.66 31.86 -42.23
CA ASN A 120 30.01 31.30 -42.18
C ASN A 120 30.23 30.44 -43.45
N SER A 121 31.49 30.21 -43.83
CA SER A 121 31.88 29.82 -45.19
C SER A 121 32.38 28.38 -45.29
N SER A 122 31.73 27.56 -46.12
CA SER A 122 32.10 26.17 -46.43
C SER A 122 31.91 25.85 -47.92
N LEU A 123 32.40 24.70 -48.39
CA LEU A 123 32.52 24.41 -49.83
C LEU A 123 31.16 24.26 -50.57
N ALA A 124 30.09 23.89 -49.86
CA ALA A 124 28.73 23.95 -50.40
C ALA A 124 28.26 25.41 -50.63
N SER A 125 28.73 26.35 -49.80
CA SER A 125 28.52 27.79 -49.96
C SER A 125 29.06 28.29 -51.30
N ASP A 126 30.18 27.75 -51.79
CA ASP A 126 30.76 28.15 -53.08
C ASP A 126 29.87 27.77 -54.27
N VAL A 127 29.21 26.61 -54.23
CA VAL A 127 28.28 26.15 -55.29
C VAL A 127 27.01 26.99 -55.29
N VAL A 128 26.47 27.27 -54.10
CA VAL A 128 25.26 28.07 -53.92
C VAL A 128 25.50 29.54 -54.28
N HIS A 129 26.59 30.16 -53.80
CA HIS A 129 26.93 31.55 -54.13
C HIS A 129 27.33 31.76 -55.60
N ARG A 130 27.87 30.75 -56.29
CA ARG A 130 28.13 30.81 -57.74
C ARG A 130 26.85 31.01 -58.56
N HIS A 131 25.75 30.37 -58.17
CA HIS A 131 24.48 30.45 -58.89
C HIS A 131 23.54 31.52 -58.35
N VAL A 132 23.63 31.80 -57.05
CA VAL A 132 22.77 32.73 -56.31
C VAL A 132 23.66 33.56 -55.38
N PRO A 133 24.32 34.62 -55.88
CA PRO A 133 25.23 35.45 -55.08
C PRO A 133 24.54 36.15 -53.89
N SER A 134 23.22 36.28 -53.95
CA SER A 134 22.33 36.81 -52.90
C SER A 134 21.80 35.75 -51.93
N ALA A 135 22.24 34.49 -52.04
CA ALA A 135 21.93 33.45 -51.06
C ALA A 135 22.66 33.73 -49.73
N MET A 136 22.06 33.31 -48.62
CA MET A 136 22.60 33.56 -47.28
C MET A 136 22.67 32.26 -46.48
N CYS A 137 23.83 31.95 -45.92
CA CYS A 137 23.99 30.79 -45.04
C CYS A 137 23.12 30.93 -43.77
N LEU A 138 22.58 29.82 -43.28
CA LEU A 138 21.69 29.74 -42.12
C LEU A 138 22.35 28.97 -40.97
N SER A 139 22.89 27.80 -41.28
CA SER A 139 23.56 26.90 -40.34
C SER A 139 24.61 26.11 -41.08
N ASP A 140 25.71 25.83 -40.40
CA ASP A 140 26.79 24.96 -40.82
C ASP A 140 27.17 24.15 -39.56
N ILE A 141 26.52 22.99 -39.39
CA ILE A 141 26.58 22.20 -38.15
C ILE A 141 26.81 20.74 -38.50
N GLY A 142 28.01 20.24 -38.17
CA GLY A 142 28.38 18.85 -38.44
C GLY A 142 28.53 18.58 -39.93
N ASN A 143 27.58 17.81 -40.48
CA ASN A 143 27.54 17.44 -41.90
C ASN A 143 26.39 18.13 -42.67
N GLU A 144 25.63 19.02 -42.04
CA GLU A 144 24.48 19.70 -42.64
C GLU A 144 24.71 21.21 -42.76
N ILE A 145 24.46 21.74 -43.96
CA ILE A 145 24.62 23.16 -44.28
C ILE A 145 23.31 23.65 -44.93
N SER A 146 22.72 24.70 -44.38
CA SER A 146 21.42 25.23 -44.82
C SER A 146 21.57 26.64 -45.39
N PHE A 147 20.87 26.93 -46.50
CA PHE A 147 20.91 28.22 -47.20
C PHE A 147 19.52 28.82 -47.38
N ARG A 148 19.40 30.13 -47.12
CA ARG A 148 18.25 30.95 -47.51
C ARG A 148 18.47 31.46 -48.93
N LEU A 149 17.50 31.18 -49.78
CA LEU A 149 17.45 31.59 -51.17
C LEU A 149 16.37 32.70 -51.34
N PRO A 150 16.65 33.80 -52.07
CA PRO A 150 15.65 34.83 -52.33
C PRO A 150 14.62 34.35 -53.36
N LEU A 151 13.32 34.60 -53.13
CA LEU A 151 12.22 34.03 -53.93
C LEU A 151 12.17 34.46 -55.42
N ALA A 152 13.08 35.31 -55.88
CA ALA A 152 13.03 36.00 -57.17
C ALA A 152 14.33 35.82 -57.98
N THR A 153 14.72 34.58 -58.29
CA THR A 153 15.89 34.30 -59.14
C THR A 153 15.65 33.07 -60.02
N SER A 154 16.03 33.14 -61.29
CA SER A 154 15.81 32.08 -62.30
C SER A 154 16.90 31.00 -62.35
N SER A 155 17.98 31.14 -61.57
CA SER A 155 19.15 30.25 -61.61
C SER A 155 19.03 28.98 -60.75
N PHE A 156 17.93 28.79 -60.01
CA PHE A 156 17.75 27.62 -59.13
C PHE A 156 17.85 26.28 -59.84
N GLN A 157 17.34 26.18 -61.07
CA GLN A 157 17.40 24.94 -61.84
C GLN A 157 18.85 24.49 -62.08
N HIS A 158 19.74 25.40 -62.47
CA HIS A 158 21.15 25.10 -62.70
C HIS A 158 21.90 24.83 -61.40
N MET A 159 21.57 25.53 -60.31
CA MET A 159 22.12 25.28 -58.98
C MET A 159 21.82 23.85 -58.49
N PHE A 160 20.55 23.41 -58.58
CA PHE A 160 20.17 22.05 -58.19
C PHE A 160 20.80 20.99 -59.10
N GLN A 161 20.90 21.24 -60.41
CA GLN A 161 21.61 20.36 -61.35
C GLN A 161 23.11 20.21 -61.01
N GLU A 162 23.81 21.28 -60.60
CA GLU A 162 25.21 21.17 -60.17
C GLU A 162 25.33 20.34 -58.89
N ILE A 163 24.46 20.58 -57.89
CA ILE A 163 24.40 19.82 -56.63
C ILE A 163 24.13 18.33 -56.87
N GLU A 164 23.15 17.99 -57.71
CA GLU A 164 22.87 16.61 -58.12
C GLU A 164 24.07 15.97 -58.84
N SER A 165 24.76 16.72 -59.70
CA SER A 165 25.99 16.23 -60.36
C SER A 165 27.14 15.95 -59.38
N CYS A 166 27.22 16.71 -58.28
CA CYS A 166 28.20 16.50 -57.22
C CYS A 166 27.87 15.26 -56.38
N ILE A 167 26.59 15.03 -56.06
CA ILE A 167 26.11 13.81 -55.39
C ILE A 167 26.37 12.57 -56.26
N GLN A 168 26.15 12.67 -57.57
CA GLN A 168 26.36 11.54 -58.48
C GLN A 168 27.86 11.20 -58.65
N LYS A 169 28.74 12.20 -58.63
CA LYS A 169 30.20 12.00 -58.66
C LYS A 169 30.74 11.38 -57.37
N SER A 170 30.25 11.78 -56.20
CA SER A 170 30.70 11.23 -54.91
C SER A 170 30.36 9.73 -54.77
N GLN A 171 29.20 9.30 -55.29
CA GLN A 171 28.82 7.87 -55.33
C GLN A 171 29.67 7.02 -56.28
N ILE A 172 30.20 7.60 -57.37
CA ILE A 172 31.06 6.86 -58.32
C ILE A 172 32.50 6.74 -57.79
N GLN A 173 32.96 7.73 -57.03
CA GLN A 173 34.33 7.78 -56.51
C GLN A 173 34.58 6.78 -55.36
N SER A 174 33.54 6.27 -54.67
CA SER A 174 33.69 5.39 -53.50
C SER A 174 34.13 3.95 -53.82
N HIS A 175 34.40 3.62 -55.09
CA HIS A 175 34.80 2.29 -55.54
C HIS A 175 36.23 2.19 -56.09
N LEU A 176 36.97 3.30 -56.23
CA LEU A 176 38.36 3.29 -56.69
C LEU A 176 39.24 4.28 -55.92
N ASP A 177 40.43 3.77 -55.58
CA ASP A 177 41.61 4.40 -54.99
C ASP A 177 41.68 4.73 -53.48
N TYR A 178 42.77 4.21 -52.90
CA TYR A 178 43.28 4.43 -51.56
C TYR A 178 44.54 5.29 -51.72
N ASP A 179 44.43 6.62 -51.55
CA ASP A 179 45.61 7.50 -51.52
C ASP A 179 45.39 8.73 -50.61
N GLU A 180 46.43 9.12 -49.87
CA GLU A 180 46.34 9.97 -48.67
C GLU A 180 46.44 11.48 -48.96
N ARG A 181 45.55 12.07 -49.77
CA ARG A 181 45.58 13.54 -50.03
C ARG A 181 44.22 14.25 -49.96
N LYS A 182 44.02 14.94 -48.83
CA LYS A 182 42.93 15.88 -48.49
C LYS A 182 41.52 15.26 -48.58
N GLY A 183 40.88 15.05 -47.43
CA GLY A 183 39.53 14.51 -47.34
C GLY A 183 38.46 15.40 -47.98
N PHE A 184 38.16 15.17 -49.25
CA PHE A 184 37.02 15.73 -49.96
C PHE A 184 35.74 14.96 -49.58
N HIS A 185 34.95 15.54 -48.68
CA HIS A 185 33.59 15.09 -48.42
C HIS A 185 32.68 15.77 -49.44
N GLY A 186 32.12 15.00 -50.37
CA GLY A 186 31.13 15.51 -51.33
C GLY A 186 29.75 15.69 -50.67
N ILE A 187 28.87 16.45 -51.32
CA ILE A 187 27.46 16.53 -50.91
C ILE A 187 26.84 15.13 -51.05
N GLU A 188 26.14 14.66 -50.03
CA GLU A 188 25.47 13.34 -50.00
C GLU A 188 23.97 13.45 -50.33
N SER A 189 23.31 14.49 -49.82
CA SER A 189 21.90 14.80 -50.10
C SER A 189 21.64 16.30 -49.96
N TYR A 190 20.50 16.77 -50.48
CA TYR A 190 20.03 18.13 -50.26
C TYR A 190 18.51 18.14 -50.00
N GLY A 191 18.05 19.15 -49.27
CA GLY A 191 16.63 19.39 -48.99
C GLY A 191 16.28 20.86 -49.18
N VAL A 192 15.00 21.15 -49.42
CA VAL A 192 14.49 22.52 -49.52
C VAL A 192 13.35 22.70 -48.52
N SER A 193 13.57 23.55 -47.52
CA SER A 193 12.60 23.89 -46.48
C SER A 193 12.29 25.39 -46.49
N VAL A 194 11.21 25.78 -45.83
CA VAL A 194 10.89 27.18 -45.51
C VAL A 194 11.23 27.39 -44.04
N THR A 195 11.98 28.45 -43.71
CA THR A 195 12.46 28.67 -42.34
C THR A 195 11.31 28.70 -41.33
N THR A 196 11.34 27.78 -40.37
CA THR A 196 10.24 27.58 -39.41
C THR A 196 10.42 28.44 -38.14
N LEU A 197 9.46 28.39 -37.22
CA LEU A 197 9.61 29.08 -35.92
C LEU A 197 10.47 28.29 -34.93
N GLU A 198 10.58 26.98 -35.08
CA GLU A 198 11.50 26.11 -34.34
C GLU A 198 12.95 26.51 -34.59
N GLU A 199 13.35 26.74 -35.84
CA GLU A 199 14.69 27.23 -36.19
C GLU A 199 15.00 28.58 -35.54
N VAL A 200 14.03 29.49 -35.57
CA VAL A 200 14.12 30.80 -34.90
C VAL A 200 14.27 30.64 -33.40
N PHE A 201 13.48 29.75 -32.78
CA PHE A 201 13.52 29.48 -31.34
C PHE A 201 14.86 28.89 -30.91
N LEU A 202 15.34 27.85 -31.59
CA LEU A 202 16.63 27.20 -31.32
C LEU A 202 17.78 28.20 -31.40
N LYS A 203 17.71 29.15 -32.34
CA LYS A 203 18.72 30.20 -32.46
C LYS A 203 18.63 31.29 -31.39
N VAL A 204 17.43 31.79 -31.09
CA VAL A 204 17.21 32.82 -30.05
C VAL A 204 17.54 32.29 -28.65
N SER A 205 17.38 30.98 -28.41
CA SER A 205 17.82 30.30 -27.20
C SER A 205 19.32 29.99 -27.23
N GLY A 206 19.86 29.49 -28.34
CA GLY A 206 21.27 29.15 -28.54
C GLY A 206 22.22 30.35 -28.48
N GLN A 207 21.82 31.52 -28.95
CA GLN A 207 22.61 32.77 -28.84
C GLN A 207 22.86 33.21 -27.37
N SER A 208 22.16 32.61 -26.40
CA SER A 208 22.44 32.81 -24.97
C SER A 208 23.72 32.11 -24.49
N PHE A 209 24.34 31.26 -25.32
CA PHE A 209 25.50 30.44 -24.98
C PHE A 209 26.80 30.84 -25.70
N ASP A 210 26.71 31.58 -26.81
CA ASP A 210 27.85 32.01 -27.62
C ASP A 210 28.06 33.54 -27.59
N GLU A 211 28.28 34.09 -26.40
CA GLU A 211 29.12 35.29 -26.22
C GLU A 211 29.65 35.36 -24.77
N ASN A 212 30.98 35.50 -24.63
CA ASN A 212 31.75 35.62 -23.38
C ASN A 212 31.79 34.41 -22.42
N GLY A 213 32.75 33.53 -22.66
CA GLY A 213 33.55 33.02 -21.54
C GLY A 213 34.21 34.20 -20.80
N ASN A 214 34.00 34.28 -19.48
CA ASN A 214 34.27 35.40 -18.57
C ASN A 214 33.36 36.64 -18.70
N MET A 215 32.42 36.76 -17.75
CA MET A 215 32.31 38.02 -17.00
C MET A 215 31.99 37.76 -15.52
N LEU A 216 32.70 38.46 -14.63
CA LEU A 216 32.54 38.35 -13.18
C LEU A 216 31.22 38.96 -12.69
N TYR A 217 30.59 38.31 -11.71
CA TYR A 217 29.62 38.97 -10.84
C TYR A 217 30.32 40.08 -10.02
N ARG A 218 30.21 41.33 -10.47
CA ARG A 218 30.44 42.51 -9.63
C ARG A 218 29.10 42.94 -9.04
N ARG A 219 28.88 42.59 -7.77
CA ARG A 219 27.78 43.13 -6.95
C ARG A 219 28.11 44.60 -6.65
N SER A 220 27.15 45.48 -6.86
CA SER A 220 27.22 46.89 -6.46
C SER A 220 26.14 47.12 -5.42
N ASP A 221 26.54 47.51 -4.21
CA ASP A 221 25.61 47.82 -3.14
C ASP A 221 25.03 49.23 -3.31
N ALA A 222 23.72 49.38 -3.08
CA ALA A 222 23.06 50.63 -2.72
C ALA A 222 21.69 50.29 -2.11
N GLU A 223 21.49 50.62 -0.83
CA GLU A 223 20.17 50.57 -0.19
C GLU A 223 19.26 51.70 -0.69
N PRO A 224 17.96 51.71 -0.32
CA PRO A 224 17.66 52.56 0.85
C PRO A 224 16.63 52.01 1.85
N ALA A 225 16.91 52.32 3.12
CA ALA A 225 15.99 52.79 4.16
C ALA A 225 14.89 51.87 4.74
N SER A 226 14.99 51.74 6.06
CA SER A 226 14.08 51.16 7.03
C SER A 226 12.64 51.71 7.04
N PHE A 227 11.71 50.87 7.50
CA PHE A 227 10.67 51.27 8.44
C PHE A 227 10.37 50.07 9.37
N ASP A 228 10.57 50.26 10.67
CA ASP A 228 10.25 49.28 11.71
C ASP A 228 8.76 49.32 12.06
N ASP A 229 8.21 48.18 12.49
CA ASP A 229 7.20 48.13 13.55
C ASP A 229 7.15 46.71 14.15
N GLU A 230 7.60 46.57 15.40
CA GLU A 230 7.38 45.37 16.22
C GLU A 230 5.98 45.39 16.82
N VAL A 231 5.24 44.28 16.74
CA VAL A 231 4.14 44.02 17.68
C VAL A 231 4.30 42.62 18.28
N SER A 232 4.78 42.61 19.52
CA SER A 232 4.77 41.45 20.41
C SER A 232 3.39 41.23 21.00
N TYR A 233 2.97 39.97 21.10
CA TYR A 233 1.97 39.55 22.10
C TYR A 233 2.47 38.32 22.85
N HIS A 234 2.84 38.54 24.10
CA HIS A 234 2.84 37.51 25.13
C HIS A 234 1.40 37.25 25.57
N ASP A 235 1.03 36.00 25.82
CA ASP A 235 0.17 35.72 26.97
C ASP A 235 0.41 34.31 27.57
N THR A 236 -0.01 34.11 28.81
CA THR A 236 0.45 32.99 29.66
C THR A 236 -0.64 32.45 30.59
N THR A 237 -0.46 31.20 31.05
CA THR A 237 -1.31 30.45 32.01
C THR A 237 -2.61 29.88 31.42
N SER A 238 -3.15 28.72 31.84
CA SER A 238 -3.10 28.08 33.18
C SER A 238 -2.88 26.55 33.21
N LYS A 239 -2.53 26.04 34.40
CA LYS A 239 -2.43 24.62 34.83
C LYS A 239 -3.84 24.09 35.23
N LEU A 240 -4.15 22.81 35.55
CA LEU A 240 -3.53 21.48 35.78
C LEU A 240 -4.70 20.42 35.63
N PRO A 241 -4.67 19.11 36.00
CA PRO A 241 -3.65 18.04 36.00
C PRO A 241 -4.04 16.70 35.27
N ASP A 242 -3.06 15.79 35.18
CA ASP A 242 -3.12 14.34 35.51
C ASP A 242 -3.15 13.14 34.51
N SER A 243 -2.39 12.13 34.97
CA SER A 243 -2.40 10.67 34.70
C SER A 243 -2.25 10.08 33.28
N LYS A 244 -1.02 10.04 32.72
CA LYS A 244 -0.60 9.03 31.69
C LYS A 244 0.88 8.56 31.78
N TYR A 245 1.32 8.10 32.94
CA TYR A 245 2.63 7.44 33.10
C TYR A 245 2.49 5.91 33.27
N CYS A 246 2.43 5.18 32.15
CA CYS A 246 2.73 3.73 32.11
C CYS A 246 2.95 3.19 30.68
N LEU A 247 2.24 3.72 29.68
CA LEU A 247 2.24 3.18 28.30
C LEU A 247 3.41 3.62 27.40
N SER A 248 4.15 4.66 27.78
CA SER A 248 5.30 5.19 27.00
C SER A 248 6.41 4.15 26.80
N ASP A 249 6.76 3.43 27.87
CA ASP A 249 8.08 2.79 27.94
C ASP A 249 8.05 1.38 27.35
N TYR A 250 6.87 0.76 27.27
CA TYR A 250 6.66 -0.49 26.53
C TYR A 250 6.78 -0.28 25.01
N TRP A 251 6.31 0.85 24.47
CA TRP A 251 6.46 1.16 23.04
C TRP A 251 7.89 1.55 22.66
N LYS A 252 8.62 2.27 23.53
CA LYS A 252 10.04 2.59 23.33
C LYS A 252 10.92 1.34 23.35
N THR A 253 10.70 0.42 24.27
CA THR A 253 11.45 -0.84 24.35
C THR A 253 11.13 -1.78 23.18
N PHE A 254 9.86 -1.92 22.79
CA PHE A 254 9.47 -2.70 21.61
C PHE A 254 10.05 -2.11 20.31
N GLY A 255 9.97 -0.78 20.14
CA GLY A 255 10.57 -0.07 19.01
C GLY A 255 12.09 -0.21 18.93
N ALA A 256 12.79 -0.17 20.08
CA ALA A 256 14.22 -0.41 20.15
C ALA A 256 14.58 -1.84 19.71
N LEU A 257 13.86 -2.85 20.21
CA LEU A 257 14.08 -4.26 19.86
C LEU A 257 13.82 -4.53 18.36
N CYS A 258 12.71 -4.03 17.81
CA CYS A 258 12.40 -4.11 16.39
C CYS A 258 13.45 -3.38 15.52
N SER A 259 13.98 -2.24 15.98
CA SER A 259 15.06 -1.53 15.27
C SER A 259 16.40 -2.28 15.29
N ALA A 260 16.68 -3.05 16.34
CA ALA A 260 17.90 -3.83 16.48
C ALA A 260 17.83 -5.11 15.64
N MET A 261 16.74 -5.87 15.75
CA MET A 261 16.44 -7.02 14.89
C MET A 261 16.38 -6.61 13.42
N GLY A 262 15.70 -5.50 13.10
CA GLY A 262 15.63 -4.95 11.74
C GLY A 262 17.00 -4.60 11.16
N ARG A 263 17.90 -3.98 11.95
CA ARG A 263 19.27 -3.68 11.50
C ARG A 263 20.14 -4.93 11.34
N ALA A 264 20.01 -5.92 12.24
CA ALA A 264 20.71 -7.19 12.13
C ALA A 264 20.24 -7.99 10.90
N PHE A 265 18.92 -8.13 10.73
CA PHE A 265 18.30 -8.83 9.60
C PHE A 265 18.57 -8.13 8.27
N PHE A 266 18.55 -6.80 8.23
CA PHE A 266 18.92 -6.04 7.03
C PHE A 266 20.40 -6.18 6.68
N SER A 267 21.29 -6.28 7.68
CA SER A 267 22.72 -6.54 7.47
C SER A 267 22.98 -7.95 6.93
N THR A 268 22.35 -8.98 7.50
CA THR A 268 22.48 -10.36 7.02
C THR A 268 21.83 -10.53 5.65
N LEU A 269 20.63 -10.00 5.42
CA LEU A 269 19.95 -10.02 4.12
C LEU A 269 20.77 -9.29 3.05
N LYS A 270 21.37 -8.13 3.36
CA LYS A 270 22.26 -7.40 2.44
C LYS A 270 23.52 -8.20 2.11
N ARG A 271 24.09 -8.93 3.07
CA ARG A 271 25.21 -9.87 2.82
C ARG A 271 24.76 -11.05 1.95
N VAL A 272 23.64 -11.69 2.26
CA VAL A 272 23.08 -12.83 1.50
C VAL A 272 22.72 -12.42 0.07
N CYS A 273 22.00 -11.30 -0.14
CA CYS A 273 21.72 -10.78 -1.48
C CYS A 273 23.01 -10.42 -2.24
N SER A 274 24.00 -9.80 -1.58
CA SER A 274 25.30 -9.54 -2.23
C SER A 274 26.05 -10.83 -2.57
N PHE A 275 25.95 -11.87 -1.74
CA PHE A 275 26.58 -13.17 -1.96
C PHE A 275 25.90 -13.92 -3.11
N ILE A 276 24.56 -13.95 -3.15
CA ILE A 276 23.77 -14.53 -4.25
C ILE A 276 24.06 -13.79 -5.56
N VAL A 277 24.12 -12.46 -5.56
CA VAL A 277 24.50 -11.68 -6.76
C VAL A 277 25.93 -11.99 -7.19
N CYS A 278 26.91 -12.02 -6.27
CA CYS A 278 28.28 -12.42 -6.58
C CYS A 278 28.39 -13.87 -7.08
N PHE A 279 27.58 -14.79 -6.54
CA PHE A 279 27.58 -16.21 -6.89
C PHE A 279 26.97 -16.43 -8.28
N LEU A 280 25.85 -15.77 -8.60
CA LEU A 280 25.27 -15.76 -9.95
C LEU A 280 26.22 -15.13 -10.99
N VAL A 281 26.90 -14.04 -10.63
CA VAL A 281 27.93 -13.41 -11.48
C VAL A 281 29.15 -14.32 -11.67
N LYS A 282 29.56 -15.10 -10.65
CA LYS A 282 30.65 -16.08 -10.75
C LYS A 282 30.27 -17.33 -11.54
N LEU A 283 29.08 -17.91 -11.36
CA LEU A 283 28.61 -19.04 -12.17
C LEU A 283 28.52 -18.67 -13.67
N CYS A 284 28.10 -17.43 -13.97
CA CYS A 284 28.14 -16.88 -15.33
C CYS A 284 29.52 -16.41 -15.81
N SER A 285 30.61 -16.74 -15.10
CA SER A 285 31.99 -16.47 -15.52
C SER A 285 32.75 -17.71 -16.02
N CYS A 286 32.12 -18.89 -16.05
CA CYS A 286 32.66 -20.07 -16.75
C CYS A 286 32.73 -19.79 -18.27
N GLY A 287 33.95 -19.80 -18.82
CA GLY A 287 34.30 -19.23 -20.12
C GLY A 287 33.81 -19.94 -21.39
N LEU A 288 32.81 -20.82 -21.34
CA LEU A 288 32.33 -21.57 -22.52
C LEU A 288 31.33 -20.79 -23.40
N PHE A 289 30.61 -19.79 -22.87
CA PHE A 289 29.47 -19.16 -23.56
C PHE A 289 29.76 -17.81 -24.21
N THR A 290 31.02 -17.36 -24.31
CA THR A 290 31.37 -16.00 -24.73
C THR A 290 31.28 -15.72 -26.24
N LYS A 291 31.15 -16.76 -27.09
CA LYS A 291 31.12 -16.60 -28.56
C LYS A 291 29.75 -16.24 -29.16
N PHE A 292 28.64 -16.56 -28.49
CA PHE A 292 27.30 -16.34 -29.05
C PHE A 292 26.66 -15.03 -28.57
N THR A 293 26.12 -14.26 -29.52
CA THR A 293 25.37 -13.00 -29.27
C THR A 293 24.20 -13.21 -28.31
N PHE A 294 23.49 -14.34 -28.42
CA PHE A 294 22.43 -14.74 -27.49
C PHE A 294 22.92 -14.78 -26.03
N CYS A 295 24.08 -15.38 -25.76
CA CYS A 295 24.62 -15.48 -24.41
C CYS A 295 25.09 -14.12 -23.86
N ARG A 296 25.62 -13.23 -24.72
CA ARG A 296 25.87 -11.82 -24.36
C ARG A 296 24.56 -11.10 -24.01
N HIS A 297 23.48 -11.33 -24.75
CA HIS A 297 22.18 -10.73 -24.49
C HIS A 297 21.55 -11.25 -23.19
N CYS A 298 21.52 -12.56 -22.96
CA CYS A 298 21.09 -13.15 -21.68
C CYS A 298 21.90 -12.61 -20.49
N LYS A 299 23.24 -12.53 -20.62
CA LYS A 299 24.09 -11.93 -19.58
C LYS A 299 23.73 -10.46 -19.31
N ALA A 300 23.48 -9.68 -20.36
CA ALA A 300 23.04 -8.29 -20.22
C ALA A 300 21.68 -8.16 -19.53
N LEU A 301 20.71 -9.06 -19.84
CA LEU A 301 19.41 -9.11 -19.17
C LEU A 301 19.52 -9.48 -17.69
N PHE A 302 20.34 -10.48 -17.33
CA PHE A 302 20.60 -10.83 -15.93
C PHE A 302 21.28 -9.68 -15.16
N ILE A 303 22.24 -8.98 -15.78
CA ILE A 303 22.87 -7.79 -15.19
C ILE A 303 21.83 -6.67 -15.01
N LYS A 304 21.01 -6.37 -16.03
CA LYS A 304 19.91 -5.37 -15.94
C LYS A 304 18.94 -5.71 -14.81
N ARG A 305 18.55 -6.98 -14.67
CA ARG A 305 17.65 -7.46 -13.61
C ARG A 305 18.28 -7.29 -12.23
N SER A 306 19.55 -7.66 -12.07
CA SER A 306 20.29 -7.50 -10.81
C SER A 306 20.49 -6.03 -10.42
N LEU A 307 20.81 -5.15 -11.38
CA LEU A 307 20.94 -3.71 -11.14
C LEU A 307 19.59 -3.07 -10.78
N CYS A 308 18.49 -3.49 -11.42
CA CYS A 308 17.14 -3.02 -11.08
C CYS A 308 16.77 -3.43 -9.64
N ALA A 309 16.93 -4.72 -9.28
CA ALA A 309 16.68 -5.23 -7.93
C ALA A 309 17.58 -4.56 -6.86
N ARG A 310 18.81 -4.14 -7.21
CA ARG A 310 19.71 -3.40 -6.31
C ARG A 310 19.28 -1.95 -6.10
N ARG A 311 18.57 -1.34 -7.06
CA ARG A 311 17.98 0.00 -6.93
C ARG A 311 16.66 -0.06 -6.15
N ASP A 312 15.75 -0.94 -6.53
CA ASP A 312 14.47 -1.15 -5.85
C ASP A 312 14.61 -2.10 -4.63
N LYS A 313 15.30 -1.61 -3.61
CA LYS A 313 15.52 -2.36 -2.37
C LYS A 313 14.20 -2.64 -1.64
N MET A 314 13.23 -1.72 -1.70
CA MET A 314 11.99 -1.86 -0.94
C MET A 314 11.18 -3.06 -1.44
N THR A 315 10.98 -3.19 -2.75
CA THR A 315 10.26 -4.34 -3.32
C THR A 315 10.95 -5.66 -2.96
N VAL A 316 12.29 -5.74 -3.04
CA VAL A 316 13.04 -6.96 -2.67
C VAL A 316 12.92 -7.29 -1.18
N ILE A 317 12.94 -6.28 -0.30
CA ILE A 317 12.74 -6.48 1.15
C ILE A 317 11.35 -7.04 1.40
N PHE A 318 10.29 -6.41 0.87
CA PHE A 318 8.91 -6.88 1.09
C PHE A 318 8.68 -8.28 0.49
N GLN A 319 9.20 -8.55 -0.72
CA GLN A 319 9.12 -9.84 -1.40
C GLN A 319 9.71 -11.00 -0.58
N LEU A 320 10.81 -10.78 0.15
CA LEU A 320 11.46 -11.81 0.98
C LEU A 320 10.96 -11.81 2.42
N PHE A 321 10.65 -10.64 2.98
CA PHE A 321 10.23 -10.50 4.38
C PHE A 321 8.82 -11.03 4.63
N ILE A 322 7.88 -10.78 3.71
CA ILE A 322 6.47 -11.20 3.89
C ILE A 322 6.34 -12.74 3.97
N PRO A 323 6.90 -13.55 3.03
CA PRO A 323 6.89 -15.01 3.16
C PRO A 323 7.57 -15.52 4.44
N VAL A 324 8.71 -14.94 4.81
CA VAL A 324 9.46 -15.35 6.01
C VAL A 324 8.67 -15.02 7.28
N LEU A 325 7.99 -13.87 7.33
CA LEU A 325 7.13 -13.50 8.44
C LEU A 325 5.92 -14.44 8.57
N PHE A 326 5.25 -14.78 7.46
CA PHE A 326 4.14 -15.73 7.47
C PHE A 326 4.57 -17.14 7.88
N LEU A 327 5.72 -17.63 7.39
CA LEU A 327 6.31 -18.90 7.85
C LEU A 327 6.63 -18.86 9.35
N PHE A 328 7.23 -17.78 9.85
CA PHE A 328 7.55 -17.64 11.26
C PHE A 328 6.30 -17.64 12.15
N ILE A 329 5.27 -16.87 11.78
CA ILE A 329 4.00 -16.81 12.51
C ILE A 329 3.29 -18.17 12.49
N GLY A 330 3.25 -18.85 11.34
CA GLY A 330 2.61 -20.17 11.23
C GLY A 330 3.35 -21.26 12.01
N LEU A 331 4.69 -21.29 11.95
CA LEU A 331 5.50 -22.20 12.79
C LEU A 331 5.37 -21.89 14.28
N LEU A 332 5.21 -20.63 14.66
CA LEU A 332 4.93 -20.24 16.04
C LEU A 332 3.55 -20.72 16.48
N PHE A 333 2.53 -20.61 15.63
CA PHE A 333 1.18 -21.10 15.91
C PHE A 333 1.16 -22.62 16.15
N LEU A 334 1.81 -23.39 15.28
CA LEU A 334 1.96 -24.84 15.44
C LEU A 334 2.73 -25.22 16.71
N LYS A 335 3.66 -24.38 17.19
CA LYS A 335 4.39 -24.59 18.45
C LYS A 335 3.58 -24.18 19.70
N LEU A 336 2.58 -23.32 19.54
CA LEU A 336 1.65 -22.92 20.60
C LEU A 336 0.49 -23.92 20.75
N GLU A 337 0.26 -24.77 19.75
CA GLU A 337 -0.76 -25.81 19.83
C GLU A 337 -0.39 -26.81 20.95
N PRO A 338 -1.32 -27.14 21.87
CA PRO A 338 -1.00 -27.96 23.02
C PRO A 338 -0.59 -29.38 22.60
N HIS A 339 0.47 -29.88 23.23
CA HIS A 339 1.02 -31.21 22.95
C HIS A 339 -0.06 -32.29 23.18
N PRO A 340 -0.19 -33.30 22.29
CA PRO A 340 -1.26 -34.31 22.37
C PRO A 340 -1.20 -35.15 23.65
N ASP A 341 -0.02 -35.35 24.23
CA ASP A 341 0.15 -36.09 25.48
C ASP A 341 -0.37 -35.28 26.68
N GLN A 342 -1.64 -35.48 27.02
CA GLN A 342 -2.27 -34.94 28.21
C GLN A 342 -1.69 -35.58 29.48
N SER A 343 -1.01 -34.77 30.30
CA SER A 343 -0.52 -35.19 31.61
C SER A 343 -1.67 -35.54 32.57
N SER A 344 -1.42 -36.42 33.53
CA SER A 344 -2.45 -36.82 34.50
C SER A 344 -2.92 -35.62 35.32
N LEU A 345 -4.18 -35.22 35.17
CA LEU A 345 -4.76 -34.08 35.87
C LEU A 345 -5.33 -34.53 37.22
N LYS A 346 -4.82 -33.99 38.33
CA LYS A 346 -5.44 -34.20 39.64
C LYS A 346 -6.76 -33.43 39.70
N LEU A 347 -7.86 -34.15 39.94
CA LEU A 347 -9.18 -33.55 40.07
C LEU A 347 -9.36 -33.01 41.49
N THR A 348 -9.48 -31.68 41.59
CA THR A 348 -9.61 -30.95 42.85
C THR A 348 -10.35 -29.64 42.59
N THR A 349 -11.18 -29.23 43.56
CA THR A 349 -11.90 -27.95 43.55
C THR A 349 -11.00 -26.73 43.65
N SER A 350 -9.73 -26.89 44.06
CA SER A 350 -8.76 -25.78 44.20
C SER A 350 -8.41 -25.06 42.89
N TYR A 351 -8.75 -25.62 41.73
CA TYR A 351 -8.63 -24.94 40.43
C TYR A 351 -9.85 -24.06 40.11
N PHE A 352 -10.95 -24.18 40.86
CA PHE A 352 -12.14 -23.36 40.69
C PHE A 352 -11.94 -22.00 41.37
N ASN A 353 -12.10 -20.93 40.59
CA ASN A 353 -12.14 -19.53 41.05
C ASN A 353 -10.93 -19.13 41.90
N PRO A 354 -9.69 -19.23 41.37
CA PRO A 354 -8.45 -18.96 42.12
C PRO A 354 -8.32 -17.51 42.64
N LEU A 355 -9.20 -16.60 42.20
CA LEU A 355 -9.24 -15.21 42.63
C LEU A 355 -10.12 -14.99 43.89
N LEU A 356 -10.99 -15.94 44.24
CA LEU A 356 -11.85 -15.83 45.42
C LEU A 356 -11.08 -16.26 46.68
N ARG A 357 -10.73 -15.30 47.53
CA ARG A 357 -10.03 -15.55 48.79
C ARG A 357 -11.00 -16.02 49.88
N GLY A 358 -11.00 -17.32 50.17
CA GLY A 358 -11.78 -17.88 51.28
C GLY A 358 -11.32 -19.27 51.71
N GLY A 359 -10.62 -19.36 52.85
CA GLY A 359 -10.58 -20.47 53.81
C GLY A 359 -10.20 -21.91 53.41
N GLY A 360 -10.27 -22.32 52.14
CA GLY A 360 -10.19 -23.75 51.79
C GLY A 360 -9.97 -24.12 50.32
N GLY A 361 -9.85 -23.15 49.40
CA GLY A 361 -9.49 -23.39 48.00
C GLY A 361 -10.61 -24.06 47.17
N GLY A 362 -11.43 -23.25 46.53
CA GLY A 362 -12.59 -23.67 45.73
C GLY A 362 -13.76 -22.69 45.94
N GLY A 363 -14.73 -22.70 45.04
CA GLY A 363 -15.89 -21.80 45.09
C GLY A 363 -16.93 -22.11 46.17
N PRO A 364 -18.04 -21.35 46.22
CA PRO A 364 -19.21 -21.67 47.02
C PRO A 364 -19.83 -23.01 46.60
N ILE A 365 -20.23 -23.79 47.60
CA ILE A 365 -20.87 -25.09 47.44
C ILE A 365 -22.26 -25.00 48.07
N PRO A 366 -23.33 -24.78 47.28
CA PRO A 366 -24.71 -24.86 47.78
C PRO A 366 -25.00 -26.23 48.39
N PHE A 367 -25.57 -26.21 49.59
CA PHE A 367 -25.71 -27.40 50.43
C PHE A 367 -27.01 -27.33 51.24
N ASN A 368 -27.83 -28.38 51.11
CA ASN A 368 -29.00 -28.53 51.98
C ASN A 368 -28.53 -28.90 53.40
N LEU A 369 -28.79 -28.03 54.37
CA LEU A 369 -28.40 -28.22 55.78
C LEU A 369 -29.60 -28.57 56.70
N SER A 370 -30.68 -29.11 56.14
CA SER A 370 -31.89 -29.44 56.89
C SER A 370 -31.68 -30.60 57.87
N SER A 371 -30.94 -31.64 57.48
CA SER A 371 -30.65 -32.80 58.33
C SER A 371 -29.48 -32.54 59.29
N MET A 372 -29.55 -33.10 60.51
CA MET A 372 -28.44 -33.08 61.47
C MET A 372 -27.19 -33.79 60.91
N ILE A 373 -27.38 -34.82 60.08
CA ILE A 373 -26.29 -35.56 59.43
C ILE A 373 -25.67 -34.71 58.33
N ALA A 374 -26.49 -34.01 57.55
CA ALA A 374 -26.00 -33.06 56.54
C ALA A 374 -25.09 -32.00 57.17
N ARG A 375 -25.46 -31.46 58.35
CA ARG A 375 -24.59 -30.54 59.11
C ARG A 375 -23.28 -31.21 59.56
N LYS A 376 -23.31 -32.44 60.07
CA LYS A 376 -22.10 -33.21 60.47
C LYS A 376 -21.19 -33.54 59.28
N VAL A 377 -21.74 -33.85 58.11
CA VAL A 377 -20.95 -34.08 56.89
C VAL A 377 -20.33 -32.76 56.39
N SER A 378 -21.11 -31.68 56.39
CA SER A 378 -20.66 -30.36 55.90
C SER A 378 -19.43 -29.81 56.65
N SER A 379 -19.30 -30.08 57.96
CA SER A 379 -18.15 -29.63 58.76
C SER A 379 -16.85 -30.37 58.41
N HIS A 380 -16.94 -31.50 57.71
CA HIS A 380 -15.78 -32.31 57.28
C HIS A 380 -15.40 -32.07 55.81
N ILE A 381 -16.11 -31.18 55.09
CA ILE A 381 -15.77 -30.80 53.71
C ILE A 381 -14.53 -29.89 53.71
N LYS A 382 -13.59 -30.17 52.80
CA LYS A 382 -12.35 -29.40 52.58
C LYS A 382 -12.17 -29.24 51.08
N GLY A 383 -11.96 -28.02 50.59
CA GLY A 383 -11.92 -27.70 49.14
C GLY A 383 -12.97 -26.69 48.66
N GLY A 384 -13.40 -25.76 49.50
CA GLY A 384 -14.44 -24.77 49.19
C GLY A 384 -15.19 -24.39 50.46
N TRP A 385 -16.12 -23.44 50.37
CA TRP A 385 -16.98 -23.07 51.50
C TRP A 385 -18.43 -23.46 51.27
N ILE A 386 -19.09 -23.87 52.35
CA ILE A 386 -20.49 -24.28 52.32
C ILE A 386 -21.37 -23.04 52.22
N GLN A 387 -22.16 -22.97 51.16
CA GLN A 387 -23.24 -22.02 51.04
C GLN A 387 -24.53 -22.72 51.48
N LYS A 388 -25.15 -22.20 52.54
CA LYS A 388 -26.43 -22.72 53.01
C LYS A 388 -27.52 -22.44 51.97
N GLU A 389 -28.40 -23.40 51.75
CA GLU A 389 -29.66 -23.20 51.03
C GLU A 389 -30.59 -22.23 51.79
N GLU A 390 -31.09 -21.22 51.10
CA GLU A 390 -32.02 -20.22 51.64
C GLU A 390 -33.34 -20.26 50.87
N ALA A 391 -34.46 -19.94 51.53
CA ALA A 391 -35.76 -19.90 50.87
C ALA A 391 -35.85 -18.66 49.97
N VAL A 392 -36.16 -18.84 48.69
CA VAL A 392 -36.15 -17.76 47.69
C VAL A 392 -37.55 -17.52 47.08
N ALA A 393 -37.72 -16.36 46.47
CA ALA A 393 -38.98 -15.92 45.88
C ALA A 393 -39.35 -16.63 44.55
N PHE A 394 -38.39 -17.23 43.86
CA PHE A 394 -38.66 -17.98 42.63
C PHE A 394 -39.43 -19.26 42.94
N ARG A 395 -40.51 -19.51 42.18
CA ARG A 395 -41.22 -20.79 42.17
C ARG A 395 -41.41 -21.27 40.76
N PHE A 396 -41.39 -22.58 40.56
CA PHE A 396 -41.72 -23.16 39.25
C PHE A 396 -43.16 -22.79 38.82
N PRO A 397 -43.41 -22.46 37.53
CA PRO A 397 -44.72 -22.04 37.04
C PRO A 397 -45.87 -22.99 37.40
N ASP A 398 -45.63 -24.30 37.30
CA ASP A 398 -46.58 -25.36 37.64
C ASP A 398 -46.14 -26.14 38.90
N ALA A 399 -45.80 -25.45 39.99
CA ALA A 399 -45.23 -26.05 41.21
C ALA A 399 -45.96 -27.33 41.73
N LYS A 400 -47.29 -27.43 41.56
CA LYS A 400 -48.05 -28.66 41.91
C LYS A 400 -47.69 -29.86 41.04
N LYS A 401 -47.54 -29.65 39.72
CA LYS A 401 -47.14 -30.68 38.78
C LYS A 401 -45.67 -31.04 38.99
N THR A 402 -44.79 -30.04 39.10
CA THR A 402 -43.36 -30.25 39.39
C THR A 402 -43.17 -31.07 40.68
N LEU A 403 -43.97 -30.82 41.72
CA LEU A 403 -43.96 -31.63 42.94
C LEU A 403 -44.37 -33.09 42.66
N VAL A 404 -45.48 -33.34 41.95
CA VAL A 404 -45.90 -34.70 41.59
C VAL A 404 -44.83 -35.42 40.77
N ASP A 405 -44.27 -34.76 39.75
CA ASP A 405 -43.21 -35.32 38.90
C ASP A 405 -41.94 -35.65 39.72
N ALA A 406 -41.56 -34.81 40.69
CA ALA A 406 -40.41 -35.07 41.56
C ALA A 406 -40.67 -36.16 42.63
N LEU A 407 -41.92 -36.28 43.10
CA LEU A 407 -42.33 -37.36 44.00
C LEU A 407 -42.30 -38.73 43.29
N ASP A 408 -42.64 -38.78 42.00
CA ASP A 408 -42.57 -39.99 41.16
C ASP A 408 -41.11 -40.38 40.87
N VAL A 409 -40.25 -39.42 40.52
CA VAL A 409 -38.85 -39.67 40.12
C VAL A 409 -37.90 -39.88 41.31
N ALA A 410 -38.06 -39.13 42.40
CA ALA A 410 -37.12 -39.10 43.53
C ALA A 410 -37.76 -39.47 44.88
N GLY A 411 -39.04 -39.83 44.90
CA GLY A 411 -39.73 -40.24 46.13
C GLY A 411 -40.09 -39.09 47.08
N PRO A 412 -40.80 -39.40 48.18
CA PRO A 412 -41.39 -38.41 49.08
C PRO A 412 -40.40 -37.64 49.95
N ARG A 413 -39.17 -38.14 50.14
CA ARG A 413 -38.14 -37.49 50.98
C ARG A 413 -37.24 -36.57 50.15
N LEU A 414 -36.58 -37.12 49.12
CA LEU A 414 -35.61 -36.40 48.31
C LEU A 414 -36.26 -35.45 47.28
N GLY A 415 -37.42 -35.78 46.71
CA GLY A 415 -38.10 -34.97 45.68
C GLY A 415 -38.32 -33.50 46.08
N PRO A 416 -38.94 -33.21 47.24
CA PRO A 416 -39.12 -31.84 47.73
C PRO A 416 -37.79 -31.09 47.97
N ALA A 417 -36.75 -31.76 48.45
CA ALA A 417 -35.44 -31.17 48.69
C ALA A 417 -34.71 -30.82 47.37
N LEU A 418 -34.85 -31.65 46.34
CA LEU A 418 -34.33 -31.37 45.00
C LEU A 418 -35.04 -30.18 44.34
N ILE A 419 -36.36 -30.04 44.51
CA ILE A 419 -37.10 -28.86 44.03
C ILE A 419 -36.60 -27.60 44.73
N SER A 420 -36.55 -27.59 46.08
CA SER A 420 -36.11 -26.44 46.88
C SER A 420 -34.70 -25.98 46.49
N MET A 421 -33.76 -26.93 46.37
CA MET A 421 -32.40 -26.65 45.89
C MET A 421 -32.41 -26.13 44.44
N SER A 422 -33.26 -26.65 43.56
CA SER A 422 -33.37 -26.18 42.17
C SER A 422 -33.92 -24.75 42.09
N GLU A 423 -34.94 -24.40 42.88
CA GLU A 423 -35.47 -23.04 42.98
C GLU A 423 -34.42 -22.07 43.52
N PHE A 424 -33.64 -22.49 44.54
CA PHE A 424 -32.50 -21.73 45.06
C PHE A 424 -31.39 -21.51 44.02
N LEU A 425 -31.03 -22.56 43.25
CA LEU A 425 -29.98 -22.49 42.23
C LEU A 425 -30.38 -21.61 41.04
N ILE A 426 -31.64 -21.65 40.60
CA ILE A 426 -32.16 -20.82 39.50
C ILE A 426 -32.23 -19.35 39.94
N SER A 427 -32.78 -19.07 41.13
CA SER A 427 -32.97 -17.70 41.61
C SER A 427 -31.66 -16.97 41.92
N SER A 428 -30.68 -17.65 42.52
CA SER A 428 -29.37 -17.05 42.85
C SER A 428 -28.29 -17.26 41.78
N ILE A 429 -28.73 -17.56 40.54
CA ILE A 429 -27.84 -17.80 39.40
C ILE A 429 -27.08 -16.55 38.99
N GLU A 430 -27.71 -15.37 39.03
CA GLU A 430 -27.10 -14.09 38.65
C GLU A 430 -26.08 -13.61 39.68
N ASP A 431 -26.41 -13.70 40.98
CA ASP A 431 -25.54 -13.29 42.10
C ASP A 431 -24.22 -14.05 42.17
N SER A 432 -24.13 -15.22 41.53
CA SER A 432 -23.04 -16.17 41.75
C SER A 432 -22.60 -16.97 40.52
N TYR A 433 -23.01 -16.53 39.32
CA TYR A 433 -22.81 -17.23 38.04
C TYR A 433 -21.38 -17.71 37.82
N GLN A 434 -20.40 -16.85 38.14
CA GLN A 434 -18.97 -17.13 37.95
C GLN A 434 -18.35 -18.02 39.04
N SER A 435 -19.14 -18.53 40.00
CA SER A 435 -18.61 -19.12 41.23
C SER A 435 -19.05 -20.56 41.52
N ARG A 436 -20.22 -21.01 41.02
CA ARG A 436 -20.80 -22.32 41.37
C ARG A 436 -20.63 -23.37 40.25
N TYR A 437 -19.89 -24.43 40.56
CA TYR A 437 -19.69 -25.57 39.65
C TYR A 437 -20.48 -26.84 40.03
N GLY A 438 -21.19 -26.81 41.16
CA GLY A 438 -22.04 -27.88 41.63
C GLY A 438 -22.60 -27.62 43.03
N ALA A 439 -23.66 -28.35 43.36
CA ALA A 439 -24.42 -28.30 44.59
C ALA A 439 -24.69 -29.71 45.11
N ILE A 440 -24.98 -29.83 46.41
CA ILE A 440 -25.16 -31.11 47.10
C ILE A 440 -26.47 -31.09 47.90
N VAL A 441 -27.27 -32.13 47.70
CA VAL A 441 -28.44 -32.47 48.52
C VAL A 441 -28.14 -33.79 49.21
N ILE A 442 -28.33 -33.84 50.53
CA ILE A 442 -28.21 -35.08 51.33
C ILE A 442 -29.63 -35.53 51.67
N ASP A 443 -29.90 -36.82 51.51
CA ASP A 443 -31.19 -37.41 51.89
C ASP A 443 -31.27 -37.59 53.42
N GLU A 444 -32.47 -37.82 53.93
CA GLU A 444 -32.64 -38.29 55.30
C GLU A 444 -32.04 -39.70 55.45
N GLN A 445 -31.53 -40.01 56.65
CA GLN A 445 -30.98 -41.34 56.90
C GLN A 445 -32.13 -42.37 56.88
N GLU A 446 -31.94 -43.47 56.16
CA GLU A 446 -32.87 -44.60 56.20
C GLU A 446 -32.80 -45.30 57.55
N ASP A 447 -33.88 -46.00 57.92
CA ASP A 447 -33.97 -46.70 59.20
C ASP A 447 -32.90 -47.81 59.36
N ASP A 448 -32.41 -48.34 58.24
CA ASP A 448 -31.27 -49.28 58.14
C ASP A 448 -29.89 -48.60 58.34
N GLY A 449 -29.86 -47.29 58.60
CA GLY A 449 -28.65 -46.49 58.78
C GLY A 449 -27.97 -46.03 57.48
N SER A 450 -28.54 -46.38 56.33
CA SER A 450 -28.12 -45.97 54.99
C SER A 450 -28.25 -44.45 54.77
N LEU A 451 -27.39 -43.86 53.94
CA LEU A 451 -27.35 -42.42 53.67
C LEU A 451 -27.17 -42.14 52.17
N GLY A 452 -28.22 -41.61 51.54
CA GLY A 452 -28.19 -41.10 50.17
C GLY A 452 -27.62 -39.68 50.07
N TYR A 453 -26.98 -39.37 48.95
CA TYR A 453 -26.71 -37.98 48.56
C TYR A 453 -26.78 -37.82 47.03
N THR A 454 -27.20 -36.63 46.59
CA THR A 454 -27.31 -36.24 45.18
C THR A 454 -26.38 -35.07 44.89
N VAL A 455 -25.62 -35.18 43.80
CA VAL A 455 -24.73 -34.12 43.31
C VAL A 455 -25.34 -33.49 42.07
N LEU A 456 -25.73 -32.22 42.19
CA LEU A 456 -26.21 -31.40 41.07
C LEU A 456 -25.00 -30.66 40.50
N HIS A 457 -24.37 -31.17 39.43
CA HIS A 457 -23.17 -30.54 38.86
C HIS A 457 -23.49 -29.58 37.71
N ASN A 458 -22.68 -28.54 37.55
CA ASN A 458 -22.76 -27.62 36.44
C ASN A 458 -22.00 -28.17 35.22
N CYS A 459 -22.68 -28.37 34.08
CA CYS A 459 -22.08 -28.93 32.86
C CYS A 459 -21.07 -28.00 32.17
N THR A 460 -20.97 -26.71 32.56
CA THR A 460 -19.90 -25.81 32.10
C THR A 460 -18.51 -26.26 32.55
N CYS A 461 -18.42 -27.02 33.66
CA CYS A 461 -17.18 -27.66 34.09
C CYS A 461 -17.13 -29.13 33.64
N GLN A 462 -16.25 -29.44 32.69
CA GLN A 462 -16.05 -30.79 32.15
C GLN A 462 -15.72 -31.87 33.20
N HIS A 463 -15.28 -31.48 34.40
CA HIS A 463 -14.91 -32.40 35.48
C HIS A 463 -15.71 -32.16 36.77
N GLY A 464 -16.81 -31.41 36.72
CA GLY A 464 -17.64 -31.08 37.88
C GLY A 464 -18.12 -32.31 38.64
N ALA A 465 -18.85 -33.22 37.98
CA ALA A 465 -19.40 -34.43 38.59
C ALA A 465 -18.39 -35.25 39.43
N PRO A 466 -17.24 -35.75 38.87
CA PRO A 466 -16.30 -36.54 39.66
C PRO A 466 -15.61 -35.73 40.78
N ILE A 467 -15.44 -34.41 40.63
CA ILE A 467 -14.88 -33.55 41.67
C ILE A 467 -15.81 -33.46 42.88
N TYR A 468 -17.10 -33.18 42.68
CA TYR A 468 -18.06 -33.04 43.77
C TYR A 468 -18.41 -34.39 44.42
N ILE A 469 -18.45 -35.49 43.65
CA ILE A 469 -18.55 -36.85 44.20
C ILE A 469 -17.34 -37.18 45.09
N ASN A 470 -16.12 -36.85 44.65
CA ASN A 470 -14.92 -37.05 45.47
C ASN A 470 -14.91 -36.22 46.75
N LEU A 471 -15.38 -34.97 46.66
CA LEU A 471 -15.51 -34.05 47.78
C LEU A 471 -16.41 -34.65 48.88
N MET A 472 -17.57 -35.18 48.47
CA MET A 472 -18.53 -35.84 49.36
C MET A 472 -17.99 -37.14 49.94
N ASN A 473 -17.49 -38.06 49.11
CA ASN A 473 -16.90 -39.31 49.59
C ASN A 473 -15.73 -39.06 50.56
N SER A 474 -14.91 -38.04 50.33
CA SER A 474 -13.84 -37.64 51.25
C SER A 474 -14.36 -37.06 52.57
N ALA A 475 -15.46 -36.31 52.57
CA ALA A 475 -16.08 -35.78 53.79
C ALA A 475 -16.74 -36.90 54.63
N ILE A 476 -17.47 -37.80 53.98
CA ILE A 476 -18.06 -39.00 54.59
C ILE A 476 -16.95 -39.90 55.18
N LEU A 477 -15.85 -40.11 54.45
CA LEU A 477 -14.69 -40.88 54.94
C LEU A 477 -14.08 -40.26 56.21
N ARG A 478 -13.94 -38.93 56.28
CA ARG A 478 -13.44 -38.24 57.49
C ARG A 478 -14.41 -38.40 58.67
N LEU A 479 -15.71 -38.24 58.42
CA LEU A 479 -16.76 -38.42 59.43
C LEU A 479 -16.78 -39.86 59.98
N ALA A 480 -16.69 -40.86 59.11
CA ALA A 480 -16.71 -42.28 59.49
C ALA A 480 -15.42 -42.74 60.20
N THR A 481 -14.26 -42.17 59.86
CA THR A 481 -12.96 -42.57 60.45
C THR A 481 -12.52 -41.72 61.64
N GLY A 482 -13.15 -40.58 61.87
CA GLY A 482 -12.71 -39.57 62.85
C GLY A 482 -11.36 -38.93 62.54
N LYS A 483 -10.80 -39.15 61.34
CA LYS A 483 -9.44 -38.71 60.96
C LYS A 483 -9.51 -37.63 59.87
N GLU A 484 -9.28 -36.39 60.28
CA GLU A 484 -9.31 -35.21 59.42
C GLU A 484 -8.35 -35.20 58.21
N ASN A 485 -7.29 -36.02 58.27
CA ASN A 485 -6.25 -36.11 57.24
C ASN A 485 -6.55 -37.17 56.17
N MET A 486 -7.63 -37.95 56.31
CA MET A 486 -8.09 -38.86 55.26
C MET A 486 -8.59 -38.06 54.05
N THR A 487 -8.09 -38.37 52.86
CA THR A 487 -8.50 -37.74 51.59
C THR A 487 -8.50 -38.78 50.47
N ILE A 488 -9.52 -38.77 49.62
CA ILE A 488 -9.54 -39.57 48.40
C ILE A 488 -8.96 -38.70 47.27
N ASN A 489 -7.97 -39.22 46.54
CA ASN A 489 -7.33 -38.53 45.43
C ASN A 489 -7.82 -39.11 44.10
N ILE A 490 -8.61 -38.36 43.35
CA ILE A 490 -8.97 -38.71 41.97
C ILE A 490 -8.03 -38.00 40.99
N ARG A 491 -7.63 -38.73 39.93
CA ARG A 491 -6.88 -38.20 38.80
C ARG A 491 -7.58 -38.62 37.52
N ASN A 492 -7.77 -37.69 36.59
CA ASN A 492 -8.04 -38.03 35.21
C ASN A 492 -6.69 -38.33 34.54
N HIS A 493 -6.47 -39.57 34.13
CA HIS A 493 -5.27 -39.95 33.38
C HIS A 493 -5.72 -40.63 32.07
N PRO A 494 -5.71 -39.89 30.95
CA PRO A 494 -6.02 -40.46 29.64
C PRO A 494 -5.09 -41.62 29.31
N LEU A 495 -5.63 -42.64 28.65
CA LEU A 495 -4.84 -43.73 28.07
C LEU A 495 -3.97 -43.20 26.92
N PRO A 496 -2.82 -43.82 26.64
CA PRO A 496 -1.98 -43.43 25.51
C PRO A 496 -2.75 -43.58 24.18
N MET A 497 -2.57 -42.61 23.28
CA MET A 497 -3.24 -42.61 21.98
C MET A 497 -2.88 -43.86 21.15
N THR A 498 -3.87 -44.39 20.43
CA THR A 498 -3.65 -45.48 19.48
C THR A 498 -2.82 -45.00 18.28
N LEU A 499 -2.25 -45.95 17.53
CA LEU A 499 -1.52 -45.65 16.31
C LEU A 499 -2.40 -44.92 15.27
N SER A 500 -3.68 -45.30 15.15
CA SER A 500 -4.64 -44.63 14.25
C SER A 500 -4.94 -43.19 14.66
N GLN A 501 -5.12 -42.91 15.96
CA GLN A 501 -5.32 -41.56 16.47
C GLN A 501 -4.09 -40.67 16.24
N ARG A 502 -2.88 -41.21 16.45
CA ARG A 502 -1.62 -40.50 16.21
C ARG A 502 -1.42 -40.16 14.73
N LEU A 503 -1.76 -41.09 13.81
CA LEU A 503 -1.71 -40.82 12.37
C LEU A 503 -2.67 -39.71 11.97
N GLN A 504 -3.95 -39.82 12.35
CA GLN A 504 -4.96 -38.78 12.06
C GLN A 504 -4.54 -37.39 12.57
N ARG A 505 -3.91 -37.33 13.74
CA ARG A 505 -3.38 -36.06 14.28
C ARG A 505 -2.21 -35.53 13.47
N ASN A 506 -1.22 -36.38 13.17
CA ASN A 506 -0.08 -36.01 12.33
C ASN A 506 -0.52 -35.50 10.95
N ASP A 507 -1.57 -36.09 10.37
CA ASP A 507 -2.13 -35.69 9.06
C ASP A 507 -2.76 -34.28 9.13
N LEU A 508 -3.47 -33.95 10.21
CA LEU A 508 -4.03 -32.60 10.46
C LEU A 508 -2.93 -31.55 10.68
N ASP A 509 -1.89 -31.90 11.45
CA ASP A 509 -0.75 -31.03 11.71
C ASP A 509 0.03 -30.77 10.40
N ALA A 510 0.26 -31.82 9.59
CA ALA A 510 0.91 -31.73 8.28
C ALA A 510 0.08 -30.92 7.27
N PHE A 511 -1.24 -31.07 7.25
CA PHE A 511 -2.14 -30.27 6.43
C PHE A 511 -2.08 -28.78 6.80
N SER A 512 -2.03 -28.48 8.11
CA SER A 512 -1.89 -27.12 8.62
C SER A 512 -0.54 -26.49 8.22
N VAL A 513 0.57 -27.25 8.34
CA VAL A 513 1.88 -26.85 7.81
C VAL A 513 1.81 -26.56 6.30
N ALA A 514 1.19 -27.44 5.51
CA ALA A 514 1.10 -27.29 4.06
C ALA A 514 0.37 -26.01 3.65
N ILE A 515 -0.73 -25.65 4.32
CA ILE A 515 -1.45 -24.40 4.10
C ILE A 515 -0.55 -23.19 4.42
N ILE A 516 0.11 -23.18 5.58
CA ILE A 516 1.02 -22.09 6.00
C ILE A 516 2.12 -21.87 4.96
N VAL A 517 2.77 -22.94 4.50
CA VAL A 517 3.84 -22.89 3.49
C VAL A 517 3.28 -22.41 2.14
N THR A 518 2.14 -22.93 1.70
CA THR A 518 1.51 -22.55 0.42
C THR A 518 1.14 -21.07 0.40
N ILE A 519 0.55 -20.54 1.48
CA ILE A 519 0.24 -19.11 1.61
C ILE A 519 1.52 -18.28 1.51
N ALA A 520 2.55 -18.61 2.29
CA ALA A 520 3.82 -17.87 2.27
C ALA A 520 4.47 -17.84 0.89
N PHE A 521 4.53 -18.98 0.20
CA PHE A 521 5.14 -19.08 -1.13
C PHE A 521 4.29 -18.44 -2.25
N SER A 522 2.97 -18.32 -2.09
CA SER A 522 2.09 -17.68 -3.08
C SER A 522 2.44 -16.20 -3.36
N PHE A 523 3.03 -15.50 -2.39
CA PHE A 523 3.48 -14.11 -2.55
C PHE A 523 4.74 -13.97 -3.43
N ILE A 524 5.52 -15.03 -3.61
CA ILE A 524 6.77 -14.98 -4.38
C ILE A 524 6.48 -14.77 -5.89
N PRO A 525 5.62 -15.57 -6.57
CA PRO A 525 5.22 -15.30 -7.96
C PRO A 525 4.58 -13.91 -8.18
N ALA A 526 3.72 -13.47 -7.27
CA ALA A 526 3.01 -12.19 -7.38
C ALA A 526 3.98 -10.99 -7.51
N SER A 527 5.07 -11.00 -6.73
CA SER A 527 6.10 -9.96 -6.81
C SER A 527 6.86 -9.92 -8.14
N PHE A 528 7.06 -11.07 -8.79
CA PHE A 528 7.67 -11.12 -10.13
C PHE A 528 6.72 -10.55 -11.19
N ALA A 529 5.42 -10.85 -11.10
CA ALA A 529 4.40 -10.34 -12.02
C ALA A 529 4.32 -8.80 -12.02
N VAL A 530 4.34 -8.15 -10.84
CA VAL A 530 4.35 -6.68 -10.74
C VAL A 530 5.53 -6.04 -11.50
N SER A 531 6.66 -6.73 -11.56
CA SER A 531 7.88 -6.29 -12.28
C SER A 531 7.98 -6.81 -13.73
N ILE A 532 6.90 -7.39 -14.25
CA ILE A 532 6.68 -7.65 -15.69
C ILE A 532 5.64 -6.66 -16.24
N VAL A 533 4.69 -6.20 -15.42
CA VAL A 533 3.65 -5.22 -15.77
C VAL A 533 4.17 -3.77 -15.71
N LYS A 534 5.21 -3.50 -14.90
CA LYS A 534 6.01 -2.26 -14.92
C LYS A 534 7.26 -2.41 -15.80
#